data_AF-A0A6S6SV56-F1
#
_entry.id   AF-A0A6S6SV56-F1
#
_cell.length_a   1.000
_cell.length_b   1.000
_cell.length_c   1.000
_cell.angle_alpha   90.00
_cell.angle_beta   90.00
_cell.angle_gamma   90.00
#
_symmetry.space_group_name_H-M   'P 1'
#
loop_
_entity.id
_entity.type
_entity.pdbx_description
1 polymer ?
#
loop_
_entity_poly.entity_id
_entity_poly.type
_entity_poly.pdbx_seq_one_letter_code
_entity_poly.pdbx_strand_id
1 'polypeptide(L)'
;MAKNIMKKVLSLGLGLSIVTTAAMAKLEKTDLKIGFIALTDCAPIVVAKEKGFFEKYGLNVHVAKEGGRMAWYPAKSDFWRV
;
A
#
# COMPACT_ATOMS: atom_id res chain seq x y z
N MET A 1 31.94 27.61 26.10
CA MET A 1 31.67 27.63 24.64
C MET A 1 31.32 26.26 24.04
N ALA A 2 31.75 25.11 24.60
CA ALA A 2 31.50 23.77 24.04
C ALA A 2 30.05 23.22 24.16
N LYS A 3 29.24 23.76 25.08
CA LYS A 3 27.90 23.22 25.40
C LYS A 3 26.86 23.38 24.28
N ASN A 4 27.07 24.32 23.35
CA ASN A 4 26.12 24.57 22.24
C ASN A 4 26.41 23.69 21.01
N ILE A 5 27.67 23.25 20.83
CA ILE A 5 28.05 22.38 19.72
C ILE A 5 27.52 20.95 19.92
N MET A 6 27.56 20.46 21.16
CA MET A 6 27.09 19.11 21.50
C MET A 6 25.58 18.95 21.31
N LYS A 7 24.80 20.00 21.64
CA LYS A 7 23.33 20.00 21.43
C LYS A 7 22.95 20.00 19.93
N LYS A 8 23.75 20.66 19.08
CA LYS A 8 23.52 20.70 17.63
C LYS A 8 23.79 19.35 16.97
N VAL A 9 24.88 18.68 17.36
CA VAL A 9 25.24 17.33 16.88
C VAL A 9 24.20 16.29 17.32
N LEU A 10 23.71 16.38 18.57
CA LEU A 10 22.65 15.49 19.06
C LEU A 10 21.32 15.70 18.30
N SER A 11 20.96 16.95 17.98
CA SER A 11 19.75 17.26 17.21
C SER A 11 19.81 16.78 15.74
N LEU A 12 20.99 16.86 15.11
CA LEU A 12 21.19 16.33 13.75
C LEU A 12 21.25 14.80 13.73
N GLY A 13 21.85 14.17 14.74
CA GLY A 13 21.93 12.72 14.85
C GLY A 13 20.57 12.05 15.04
N LEU A 14 19.66 12.68 15.81
CA LEU A 14 18.30 12.18 15.98
C LEU A 14 17.42 12.38 14.74
N GLY A 15 17.58 13.52 14.04
CA GLY A 15 16.79 13.83 12.84
C GLY A 15 17.08 12.90 11.66
N LEU A 16 18.31 12.40 11.54
CA LEU A 16 18.72 11.51 10.45
C LEU A 16 18.24 10.06 10.66
N SER A 17 18.07 9.61 11.91
CA SER A 17 17.71 8.22 12.21
C SER A 17 16.24 7.87 11.99
N ILE A 18 15.34 8.86 11.97
CA ILE A 18 13.89 8.63 11.75
C ILE A 18 13.60 8.41 10.26
N VAL A 19 14.45 8.91 9.37
CA VAL A 19 14.21 8.85 7.91
C VAL A 19 14.53 7.46 7.33
N THR A 20 15.45 6.71 7.94
CA THR A 20 15.90 5.42 7.37
C THR A 20 14.91 4.27 7.58
N THR A 21 14.07 4.29 8.61
CA THR A 21 13.15 3.17 8.89
C THR A 21 11.90 3.14 8.01
N ALA A 22 11.54 4.27 7.38
CA ALA A 22 10.38 4.35 6.49
C ALA A 22 10.60 3.69 5.12
N ALA A 23 11.85 3.41 4.75
CA ALA A 23 12.24 2.97 3.41
C ALA A 23 12.39 1.44 3.23
N MET A 24 12.24 0.64 4.29
CA MET A 24 12.56 -0.80 4.25
C MET A 24 11.38 -1.75 4.01
N ALA A 25 10.20 -1.25 3.64
CA ALA A 25 9.10 -2.11 3.18
C ALA A 25 9.34 -2.51 1.70
N LYS A 26 10.12 -3.57 1.47
CA LYS A 26 10.25 -4.17 0.14
C LYS A 26 8.92 -4.85 -0.23
N LEU A 27 8.33 -4.49 -1.38
CA LEU A 27 7.12 -5.15 -1.85
C LEU A 27 7.41 -6.61 -2.26
N GLU A 28 6.57 -7.52 -1.78
CA GLU A 28 6.60 -8.94 -2.14
C GLU A 28 6.04 -9.19 -3.55
N LYS A 29 4.97 -8.45 -3.93
CA LYS A 29 4.32 -8.56 -5.23
C LYS A 29 3.80 -7.20 -5.68
N THR A 30 4.16 -6.81 -6.90
CA THR A 30 3.79 -5.51 -7.50
C THR A 30 2.47 -5.58 -8.26
N ASP A 31 2.14 -6.73 -8.84
CA ASP A 31 0.98 -6.91 -9.71
C ASP A 31 -0.16 -7.61 -8.97
N LEU A 32 -1.27 -6.90 -8.79
CA LEU A 32 -2.43 -7.36 -8.04
C LEU A 32 -3.71 -7.25 -8.89
N LYS A 33 -4.56 -8.28 -8.81
CA LYS A 33 -5.91 -8.26 -9.38
C LYS A 33 -6.91 -8.24 -8.22
N ILE A 34 -7.73 -7.20 -8.17
CA ILE A 34 -8.74 -7.02 -7.11
C ILE A 34 -10.12 -7.10 -7.74
N GLY A 35 -10.86 -8.14 -7.37
CA GLY A 35 -12.29 -8.27 -7.64
C GLY A 35 -13.09 -7.51 -6.58
N PHE A 36 -14.11 -6.75 -7.00
CA PHE A 36 -15.03 -6.11 -6.07
C PHE A 36 -16.48 -6.30 -6.49
N ILE A 37 -17.37 -6.40 -5.51
CA ILE A 37 -18.82 -6.36 -5.74
C ILE A 37 -19.25 -4.89 -5.65
N ALA A 38 -20.06 -4.43 -6.61
CA ALA A 38 -20.58 -3.06 -6.63
C ALA A 38 -21.59 -2.82 -5.49
N LEU A 39 -21.03 -2.62 -4.30
CA LEU A 39 -21.66 -2.20 -3.05
C LEU A 39 -20.91 -0.97 -2.53
N THR A 40 -21.43 -0.28 -1.53
CA THR A 40 -20.80 0.93 -0.97
C THR A 40 -19.43 0.67 -0.34
N ASP A 41 -19.11 -0.58 0.00
CA ASP A 41 -17.84 -0.98 0.63
C ASP A 41 -16.63 -0.92 -0.32
N CYS A 42 -16.82 -0.88 -1.64
CA CYS A 42 -15.72 -0.82 -2.61
C CYS A 42 -15.23 0.60 -2.91
N ALA A 43 -15.91 1.63 -2.38
CA ALA A 43 -15.55 3.03 -2.57
C ALA A 43 -14.05 3.33 -2.36
N PRO A 44 -13.39 2.86 -1.28
CA PRO A 44 -11.96 3.13 -1.10
C PRO A 44 -11.08 2.52 -2.20
N ILE A 45 -11.43 1.35 -2.75
CA ILE A 45 -10.63 0.67 -3.77
C ILE A 45 -10.73 1.39 -5.13
N VAL A 46 -11.94 1.81 -5.48
CA VAL A 46 -12.19 2.55 -6.73
C VAL A 46 -11.52 3.93 -6.68
N VAL A 47 -11.69 4.66 -5.57
CA VAL A 47 -11.04 5.95 -5.35
C VAL A 47 -9.52 5.80 -5.31
N ALA A 48 -8.99 4.71 -4.74
CA ALA A 48 -7.57 4.43 -4.73
C ALA A 48 -6.98 4.26 -6.14
N LYS A 49 -7.73 3.62 -7.05
CA LYS A 49 -7.34 3.45 -8.45
C LYS A 49 -7.44 4.76 -9.23
N GLU A 50 -8.53 5.49 -9.09
CA GLU A 50 -8.73 6.77 -9.81
C GLU A 50 -7.75 7.86 -9.36
N LYS A 51 -7.40 7.89 -8.07
CA LYS A 51 -6.45 8.87 -7.52
C LYS A 51 -5.00 8.43 -7.57
N GLY A 52 -4.68 7.30 -8.20
CA GLY A 52 -3.30 6.82 -8.36
C GLY A 52 -2.59 6.46 -7.05
N PHE A 53 -3.33 6.15 -5.98
CA PHE A 53 -2.72 5.77 -4.70
C PHE A 53 -1.92 4.48 -4.82
N PHE A 54 -2.38 3.52 -5.63
CA PHE A 54 -1.64 2.28 -5.87
C PHE A 54 -0.27 2.54 -6.51
N GLU A 55 -0.21 3.42 -7.51
CA GLU A 55 1.04 3.77 -8.21
C GLU A 55 2.03 4.49 -7.29
N LYS A 56 1.53 5.34 -6.37
CA LYS A 56 2.35 6.00 -5.35
C LYS A 56 3.09 5.01 -4.44
N TYR A 57 2.51 3.83 -4.22
CA TYR A 57 3.12 2.76 -3.43
C TYR A 57 3.77 1.67 -4.31
N GLY A 58 3.95 1.91 -5.62
CA GLY A 58 4.60 0.97 -6.53
C GLY A 58 3.77 -0.28 -6.85
N LEU A 59 2.44 -0.20 -6.71
CA LEU A 59 1.50 -1.30 -6.97
C LEU A 59 0.81 -1.10 -8.33
N ASN A 60 0.89 -2.13 -9.19
CA ASN A 60 0.10 -2.23 -10.41
C ASN A 60 -1.17 -3.02 -10.13
N VAL A 61 -2.27 -2.30 -9.88
CA VAL A 61 -3.55 -2.89 -9.49
C VAL A 61 -4.54 -2.86 -10.64
N HIS A 62 -5.07 -4.03 -11.01
CA HIS A 62 -6.20 -4.17 -11.92
C HIS A 62 -7.48 -4.41 -11.11
N VAL A 63 -8.44 -3.49 -11.20
CA VAL A 63 -9.70 -3.54 -10.47
C VAL A 63 -10.83 -4.01 -11.41
N ALA A 64 -11.50 -5.10 -11.06
CA ALA A 64 -12.58 -5.68 -11.86
C ALA A 64 -13.86 -5.85 -11.04
N LYS A 65 -15.01 -5.54 -11.66
CA LYS A 65 -16.33 -5.74 -11.04
C LYS A 65 -16.73 -7.21 -11.15
N GLU A 66 -16.95 -7.86 -10.02
CA GLU A 66 -17.43 -9.24 -9.95
C GLU A 66 -18.94 -9.28 -9.65
N GLY A 67 -19.65 -10.17 -10.36
CA GLY A 67 -21.10 -10.31 -10.30
C GLY A 67 -21.57 -11.09 -9.07
N GLY A 68 -22.60 -10.57 -8.39
CA GLY A 68 -23.14 -11.17 -7.17
C GLY A 68 -23.83 -12.53 -7.37
N ARG A 69 -23.48 -13.48 -6.49
CA ARG A 69 -24.16 -14.74 -6.10
C ARG A 69 -24.20 -15.97 -7.04
N MET A 70 -23.51 -16.00 -8.18
CA MET A 70 -23.30 -17.30 -8.89
C MET A 70 -21.87 -17.50 -9.44
N ALA A 71 -21.10 -16.43 -9.65
CA ALA A 71 -19.71 -16.52 -10.13
C ALA A 71 -18.66 -16.80 -9.02
N TRP A 72 -19.07 -16.84 -7.74
CA TRP A 72 -18.16 -16.93 -6.58
C TRP A 72 -17.61 -18.34 -6.31
N TYR A 73 -18.31 -19.39 -6.74
CA TYR A 73 -17.90 -20.77 -6.45
C TYR A 73 -16.70 -21.25 -7.28
N PRO A 74 -16.58 -20.94 -8.59
CA PRO A 74 -15.38 -21.33 -9.34
C PRO A 74 -14.16 -20.42 -9.08
N ALA A 75 -14.31 -19.21 -8.53
CA ALA A 75 -13.20 -18.25 -8.36
C ALA A 75 -12.44 -18.37 -7.02
N LYS A 76 -12.97 -19.09 -6.03
CA LYS A 76 -12.28 -19.29 -4.72
C LYS A 76 -11.04 -20.17 -4.80
N SER A 77 -10.93 -21.06 -5.78
CA SER A 77 -9.77 -21.96 -5.91
C SER A 77 -8.49 -21.24 -6.33
N ASP A 78 -8.62 -20.08 -6.98
CA ASP A 78 -7.48 -19.29 -7.44
C ASP A 78 -7.17 -18.11 -6.51
N PHE A 79 -8.12 -17.67 -5.69
CA PHE A 79 -7.89 -16.63 -4.67
C PHE A 79 -7.01 -17.12 -3.50
N TRP A 80 -7.07 -18.41 -3.16
CA TRP A 80 -6.24 -19.03 -2.12
C TRP A 80 -4.90 -19.59 -2.62
N ARG A 81 -4.54 -19.32 -3.88
CA ARG A 81 -3.25 -19.74 -4.47
C ARG A 81 -2.23 -18.59 -4.44
N VAL A 82 -2.05 -18.02 -3.26
CA VAL A 82 -0.92 -17.13 -2.93
C VAL A 82 0.01 -17.89 -1.99
#